data_AF-A0A965Y9W0-F1
#
_entry.id   AF-A0A965Y9W0-F1
#
_cell.length_a   1.000
_cell.length_b   1.000
_cell.length_c   1.000
_cell.angle_alpha   90.00
_cell.angle_beta   90.00
_cell.angle_gamma   90.00
#
_symmetry.space_group_name_H-M   'P 1'
#
loop_
_entity.id
_entity.type
_entity.pdbx_description
1 polymer ?
#
loop_
_entity_poly.entity_id
_entity_poly.type
_entity_poly.pdbx_seq_one_letter_code
_entity_poly.pdbx_strand_id
1 'polypeptide(L)'
;MIIFFATSLFLSSSATPFIISANREYKKTKSISKSFTNQLLFFLISLGTLALIFLIFYPFISDFTGLNKNILIYLYLAFLGISLLSLMGNYFLGMDQKNTSVQIDIYYGVLLLFFLFILPFNLQNIFLTYFLSAIA
;
A
#
# COMPACT_ATOMS: atom_id res chain seq x y z
N MET A 1 -1.74 -12.36 -11.64
CA MET A 1 -2.62 -11.16 -11.72
C MET A 1 -3.83 -11.23 -10.80
N ILE A 2 -4.62 -12.32 -10.80
CA ILE A 2 -5.88 -12.40 -10.02
C ILE A 2 -5.67 -12.13 -8.52
N ILE A 3 -4.60 -12.65 -7.91
CA ILE A 3 -4.30 -12.46 -6.48
C ILE A 3 -4.00 -10.99 -6.16
N PHE A 4 -3.08 -10.35 -6.90
CA PHE A 4 -2.75 -8.93 -6.73
C PHE A 4 -3.93 -8.01 -7.05
N PHE A 5 -4.76 -8.40 -8.03
CA PHE A 5 -5.98 -7.69 -8.38
C PHE A 5 -7.04 -7.80 -7.28
N ALA A 6 -7.23 -8.99 -6.72
CA ALA A 6 -8.15 -9.23 -5.61
C ALA A 6 -7.72 -8.46 -4.36
N THR A 7 -6.43 -8.47 -3.99
CA THR A 7 -5.96 -7.68 -2.84
C THR A 7 -6.03 -6.18 -3.07
N SER A 8 -5.74 -5.69 -4.28
CA SER A 8 -5.96 -4.29 -4.64
C SER A 8 -7.44 -3.90 -4.56
N LEU A 9 -8.36 -4.78 -4.99
CA LEU A 9 -9.80 -4.56 -4.89
C LEU A 9 -10.28 -4.56 -3.42
N PHE A 10 -9.77 -5.45 -2.57
CA PHE A 10 -10.08 -5.49 -1.14
C PHE A 10 -9.58 -4.24 -0.40
N LEU A 11 -8.37 -3.77 -0.71
CA LEU A 11 -7.84 -2.52 -0.14
C LEU A 11 -8.63 -1.29 -0.62
N SER A 12 -8.95 -1.21 -1.91
CA SER A 12 -9.71 -0.09 -2.46
C SER A 12 -11.15 -0.01 -1.91
N SER A 13 -11.80 -1.16 -1.72
CA SER A 13 -13.19 -1.21 -1.23
C SER A 13 -13.31 -0.90 0.26
N SER A 14 -12.24 -1.06 1.04
CA SER A 14 -12.21 -0.73 2.47
C SER A 14 -11.83 0.73 2.76
N ALA A 15 -11.20 1.44 1.80
CA ALA A 15 -10.78 2.82 1.95
C ALA A 15 -11.97 3.80 2.13
N THR A 16 -12.97 3.72 1.26
CA THR A 16 -14.13 4.64 1.27
C THR A 16 -14.97 4.52 2.55
N PRO A 17 -15.33 3.31 3.04
CA PRO A 17 -16.02 3.15 4.32
C PRO A 17 -15.22 3.68 5.51
N PHE A 18 -13.89 3.50 5.51
CA PHE A 18 -13.02 4.04 6.53
C PHE A 18 -13.05 5.57 6.55
N ILE A 19 -12.84 6.23 5.40
CA ILE A 19 -12.82 7.70 5.32
C ILE A 19 -14.14 8.30 5.83
N ILE A 20 -15.27 7.71 5.44
CA ILE A 20 -16.60 8.16 5.89
C ILE A 20 -16.77 7.98 7.40
N SER A 21 -16.37 6.83 7.95
CA SER A 21 -16.45 6.56 9.39
C SER A 21 -15.53 7.49 10.20
N ALA A 22 -14.28 7.63 9.76
CA ALA A 22 -13.27 8.46 10.40
C ALA A 22 -13.67 9.93 10.40
N ASN A 23 -14.17 10.47 9.28
CA ASN A 23 -14.59 11.87 9.22
C ASN A 23 -15.80 12.15 10.13
N ARG A 24 -16.74 11.18 10.26
CA ARG A 24 -17.85 11.27 11.23
C ARG A 24 -17.37 11.23 12.68
N GLU A 25 -16.39 10.39 12.98
CA GLU A 25 -15.75 10.32 14.31
C GLU A 25 -15.03 11.63 14.63
N TYR A 26 -14.17 12.10 13.71
CA TYR A 26 -13.41 13.33 13.86
C TYR A 26 -14.29 14.56 14.09
N LYS A 27 -15.42 14.67 13.37
CA LYS A 27 -16.38 15.76 13.57
C LYS A 27 -17.04 15.73 14.96
N LYS A 28 -17.19 14.56 15.58
CA LYS A 28 -17.81 14.40 16.90
C LYS A 28 -16.82 14.52 18.06
N THR A 29 -15.63 13.95 17.92
CA THR A 29 -14.68 13.74 19.03
C THR A 29 -13.33 14.41 18.82
N LYS A 30 -13.08 15.01 17.64
CA LYS A 30 -11.76 15.48 17.19
C LYS A 30 -10.67 14.40 17.21
N SER A 31 -11.09 13.13 17.21
CA SER A 31 -10.22 11.95 17.15
C SER A 31 -10.76 10.97 16.13
N ILE A 32 -9.87 10.14 15.57
CA ILE A 32 -10.22 9.02 14.68
C ILE A 32 -9.68 7.68 15.19
N SER A 33 -9.33 7.60 16.47
CA SER A 33 -8.62 6.45 17.04
C SER A 33 -9.36 5.13 16.81
N LYS A 34 -10.69 5.11 16.92
CA LYS A 34 -11.47 3.88 16.73
C LYS A 34 -11.49 3.46 15.26
N SER A 35 -11.84 4.39 14.36
CA SER A 35 -11.85 4.11 12.93
C SER A 35 -10.46 3.72 12.42
N PHE A 36 -9.41 4.40 12.89
CA PHE A 36 -8.02 4.12 12.48
C PHE A 36 -7.54 2.77 13.00
N THR A 37 -7.87 2.40 14.25
CA THR A 37 -7.56 1.07 14.80
C THR A 37 -8.18 -0.03 13.94
N ASN A 38 -9.43 0.14 13.52
CA ASN A 38 -10.09 -0.82 12.63
C ASN A 38 -9.38 -0.92 11.28
N GLN A 39 -9.03 0.22 10.66
CA GLN A 39 -8.30 0.23 9.40
C GLN A 39 -6.94 -0.46 9.52
N LEU A 40 -6.22 -0.21 10.62
CA LEU A 40 -4.92 -0.83 10.88
C LEU A 40 -5.05 -2.34 11.07
N LEU A 41 -6.09 -2.82 11.76
CA LEU A 41 -6.38 -4.26 11.86
C LEU A 41 -6.68 -4.88 10.49
N PHE A 42 -7.53 -4.25 9.67
CA PHE A 42 -7.81 -4.74 8.31
C PHE A 42 -6.56 -4.75 7.43
N PHE A 43 -5.70 -3.75 7.57
CA PHE A 43 -4.43 -3.68 6.87
C PHE A 43 -3.50 -4.83 7.28
N LEU A 44 -3.31 -5.07 8.58
CA LEU A 44 -2.48 -6.18 9.07
C LEU A 44 -3.01 -7.55 8.63
N ILE A 45 -4.33 -7.76 8.67
CA ILE A 45 -4.95 -9.00 8.18
C ILE A 45 -4.72 -9.16 6.67
N SER A 46 -4.82 -8.08 5.91
CA SER A 46 -4.58 -8.09 4.46
C SER A 46 -3.12 -8.43 4.13
N LEU A 47 -2.17 -7.87 4.89
CA LEU A 47 -0.75 -8.20 4.77
C LEU A 47 -0.48 -9.67 5.10
N GLY A 48 -1.04 -10.17 6.21
CA GLY A 48 -0.91 -11.58 6.60
C GLY A 48 -1.49 -12.51 5.54
N THR A 49 -2.66 -12.17 5.00
CA THR A 49 -3.31 -12.95 3.93
C THR A 49 -2.49 -12.95 2.66
N LEU A 50 -1.96 -11.80 2.25
CA LEU A 50 -1.12 -11.71 1.05
C LEU A 50 0.21 -12.46 1.25
N ALA A 51 0.82 -12.42 2.44
CA ALA A 51 2.00 -13.20 2.77
C ALA A 51 1.73 -14.72 2.72
N LEU A 52 0.60 -15.18 3.27
CA LEU A 52 0.18 -16.59 3.19
C LEU A 52 -0.06 -17.04 1.75
N ILE A 53 -0.76 -16.23 0.96
CA ILE A 53 -0.97 -16.52 -0.47
C ILE A 53 0.38 -16.60 -1.17
N PHE A 54 1.27 -15.66 -0.89
CA PHE A 54 2.60 -15.66 -1.48
C PHE A 54 3.38 -16.90 -1.11
N LEU A 55 3.32 -17.36 0.14
CA LEU A 55 4.04 -18.53 0.62
C LEU A 55 3.50 -19.84 0.03
N ILE A 56 2.16 -19.97 -0.05
CA ILE A 56 1.49 -21.19 -0.53
C ILE A 56 1.56 -21.28 -2.06
N PHE A 57 1.33 -20.18 -2.76
CA PHE A 57 1.19 -20.15 -4.22
C PHE A 57 2.44 -19.64 -4.95
N TYR A 58 3.56 -19.41 -4.24
CA TYR A 58 4.80 -18.94 -4.86
C TYR A 58 5.23 -19.75 -6.10
N PRO A 59 5.17 -21.10 -6.12
CA PRO A 59 5.63 -21.88 -7.28
C PRO A 59 4.77 -21.59 -8.50
N PHE A 60 3.45 -21.64 -8.33
CA PHE A 60 2.49 -21.35 -9.39
C PHE A 60 2.62 -19.92 -9.91
N ILE A 61 2.86 -18.95 -9.03
CA ILE A 61 3.08 -17.56 -9.42
C ILE A 61 4.39 -17.41 -10.21
N SER A 62 5.47 -18.04 -9.74
CA SER A 62 6.77 -18.06 -10.40
C SER A 62 6.68 -18.66 -11.79
N ASP A 63 6.04 -19.82 -11.92
CA ASP A 63 5.88 -20.53 -13.19
C ASP A 63 4.99 -19.76 -14.17
N PHE A 64 3.91 -19.15 -13.68
CA PHE A 64 3.00 -18.37 -14.51
C PHE A 64 3.63 -17.05 -15.00
N THR A 65 4.39 -16.37 -14.15
CA THR A 65 4.97 -15.05 -14.48
C THR A 65 6.36 -15.15 -15.11
N GLY A 66 7.01 -16.30 -15.04
CA GLY A 66 8.42 -16.47 -15.42
C GLY A 66 9.39 -15.68 -14.52
N LEU A 67 8.91 -15.13 -13.40
CA LEU A 67 9.72 -14.32 -12.49
C LEU A 67 10.42 -15.21 -11.47
N ASN A 68 11.70 -14.95 -11.23
CA ASN A 68 12.42 -15.64 -10.17
C ASN A 68 11.93 -15.21 -8.77
N LYS A 69 12.21 -16.04 -7.77
CA LYS A 69 11.86 -15.80 -6.36
C LYS A 69 12.29 -14.42 -5.86
N ASN A 70 13.45 -13.93 -6.28
CA ASN A 70 13.96 -12.64 -5.84
C ASN A 70 13.09 -11.48 -6.35
N ILE A 71 12.76 -11.44 -7.64
CA ILE A 71 11.89 -10.41 -8.23
C ILE A 71 10.51 -10.45 -7.58
N LEU A 72 10.02 -11.65 -7.30
CA LEU A 72 8.78 -11.89 -6.56
C LEU A 72 8.83 -11.26 -5.15
N ILE A 73 9.92 -11.42 -4.39
CA ILE A 73 10.08 -10.75 -3.09
C ILE A 73 10.09 -9.23 -3.23
N TYR A 74 10.79 -8.69 -4.23
CA TYR A 74 10.77 -7.23 -4.49
C TYR A 74 9.37 -6.74 -4.85
N LEU A 75 8.60 -7.50 -5.62
CA LEU A 75 7.20 -7.17 -5.93
C LEU A 75 6.33 -7.13 -4.66
N TYR A 76 6.55 -8.06 -3.73
CA TYR A 76 5.90 -8.02 -2.42
C TYR A 76 6.27 -6.75 -1.62
N LEU A 77 7.55 -6.35 -1.64
CA LEU A 77 7.99 -5.09 -1.03
C LEU A 77 7.34 -3.86 -1.69
N ALA A 78 7.26 -3.81 -3.02
CA ALA A 78 6.57 -2.74 -3.74
C ALA A 78 5.11 -2.61 -3.29
N PHE A 79 4.42 -3.75 -3.16
CA PHE A 79 3.03 -3.79 -2.69
C PHE A 79 2.91 -3.28 -1.24
N LEU A 80 3.84 -3.65 -0.35
CA LEU A 80 3.89 -3.11 1.01
C LEU A 80 4.02 -1.59 1.03
N GLY A 81 4.94 -1.04 0.21
CA GLY A 81 5.15 0.40 0.11
C GLY A 81 3.88 1.14 -0.34
N ILE A 82 3.27 0.70 -1.45
CA ILE A 82 2.04 1.29 -1.97
C ILE A 82 0.90 1.20 -0.93
N SER A 83 0.81 0.10 -0.21
CA SER A 83 -0.24 -0.09 0.79
C SER A 83 -0.05 0.80 2.01
N LEU A 84 1.21 1.04 2.44
CA LEU A 84 1.54 1.99 3.51
C LEU A 84 1.20 3.43 3.11
N LEU A 85 1.55 3.84 1.89
CA LEU A 85 1.18 5.15 1.34
C LEU A 85 -0.34 5.34 1.38
N SER A 86 -1.10 4.35 0.89
CA SER A 86 -2.56 4.37 0.92
C SER A 86 -3.11 4.49 2.34
N LEU A 87 -2.54 3.77 3.31
CA LEU A 87 -2.95 3.85 4.71
C LEU A 87 -2.73 5.27 5.29
N MET A 88 -1.58 5.89 5.00
CA MET A 88 -1.28 7.26 5.40
C MET A 88 -2.20 8.28 4.73
N GLY A 89 -2.38 8.21 3.41
CA GLY A 89 -3.29 9.11 2.69
C GLY A 89 -4.72 9.03 3.22
N ASN A 90 -5.22 7.80 3.42
CA ASN A 90 -6.53 7.58 4.03
C ASN A 90 -6.64 8.19 5.43
N TYR A 91 -5.61 8.04 6.29
CA TYR A 91 -5.59 8.63 7.63
C TYR A 91 -5.82 10.15 7.60
N PHE A 92 -5.11 10.87 6.71
CA PHE A 92 -5.29 12.32 6.56
C PHE A 92 -6.66 12.68 5.97
N LEU A 93 -7.15 11.93 4.98
CA LEU A 93 -8.50 12.09 4.46
C LEU A 93 -9.58 11.87 5.54
N GLY A 94 -9.36 10.90 6.44
CA GLY A 94 -10.23 10.63 7.59
C GLY A 94 -10.30 11.79 8.59
N MET A 95 -9.24 12.60 8.70
CA MET A 95 -9.20 13.82 9.52
C MET A 95 -9.64 15.09 8.77
N ASP A 96 -10.21 14.95 7.57
CA ASP A 96 -10.60 16.06 6.69
C ASP A 96 -9.40 16.91 6.19
N GLN A 97 -8.18 16.40 6.27
CA GLN A 97 -6.94 17.06 5.84
C GLN A 97 -6.60 16.69 4.38
N LYS A 98 -7.45 17.08 3.45
CA LYS A 98 -7.29 16.75 2.01
C LYS A 98 -5.98 17.25 1.41
N ASN A 99 -5.58 18.47 1.77
CA ASN A 99 -4.33 19.06 1.27
C ASN A 99 -3.11 18.26 1.71
N THR A 100 -3.08 17.79 2.96
CA THR A 100 -1.99 16.96 3.48
C THR A 100 -1.91 15.61 2.75
N SER A 101 -3.05 14.99 2.46
CA SER A 101 -3.09 13.76 1.66
C SER A 101 -2.48 13.97 0.26
N VAL A 102 -2.86 15.06 -0.42
CA VAL A 102 -2.31 15.38 -1.75
C VAL A 102 -0.81 15.68 -1.69
N GLN A 103 -0.34 16.36 -0.64
CA GLN A 103 1.09 16.61 -0.44
C GLN A 103 1.86 15.29 -0.32
N ILE A 104 1.35 14.31 0.43
CA ILE A 104 1.98 12.99 0.57
C ILE A 104 2.09 12.29 -0.78
N ASP A 105 1.04 12.31 -1.61
CA ASP A 105 1.07 11.71 -2.95
C ASP A 105 2.12 12.40 -3.85
N ILE A 106 2.25 13.73 -3.76
CA ILE A 106 3.26 14.49 -4.49
C ILE A 106 4.67 14.13 -4.00
N TYR A 107 4.90 14.12 -2.67
CA TYR A 107 6.19 13.74 -2.09
C TYR A 107 6.60 12.32 -2.53
N TYR A 108 5.65 11.38 -2.48
CA TYR A 108 5.85 10.02 -2.97
C TYR A 108 6.26 10.00 -4.45
N GLY A 109 5.53 10.72 -5.31
CA GLY A 109 5.83 10.80 -6.74
C GLY A 109 7.20 11.40 -7.04
N VAL A 110 7.60 12.43 -6.29
CA VAL A 110 8.94 13.05 -6.41
C VAL A 110 10.04 12.08 -5.99
N LEU A 111 9.87 11.39 -4.86
CA LEU A 111 10.82 10.38 -4.40
C LEU A 111 10.92 9.20 -5.38
N LEU A 112 9.79 8.77 -5.92
CA LEU A 112 9.73 7.70 -6.91
C LEU A 112 10.51 8.08 -8.18
N LEU A 113 10.34 9.30 -8.70
CA LEU A 113 11.14 9.80 -9.81
C LEU A 113 12.63 9.85 -9.45
N PHE A 114 12.98 10.41 -8.30
CA PHE A 114 14.36 10.51 -7.83
C PHE A 114 15.06 9.14 -7.80
N PHE A 115 14.43 8.14 -7.19
CA PHE A 115 14.98 6.78 -7.12
C PHE A 115 15.04 6.09 -8.49
N LEU A 116 14.09 6.33 -9.40
CA LEU A 116 14.13 5.80 -10.77
C LEU A 116 15.31 6.34 -11.59
N PHE A 117 15.75 7.57 -11.33
CA PHE A 117 16.91 8.15 -12.01
C PHE A 117 18.25 7.67 -11.45
N ILE A 118 18.30 7.23 -10.19
CA ILE A 118 19.54 6.83 -9.51
C ILE A 118 19.78 5.32 -9.63
N LEU A 119 18.71 4.52 -9.61
CA LEU A 119 18.82 3.08 -9.63
C LEU A 119 18.88 2.52 -11.06
N PRO A 120 19.70 1.48 -11.32
CA PRO A 120 19.76 0.82 -12.62
C PRO A 120 18.39 0.28 -13.05
N PHE A 121 18.08 0.41 -14.34
CA PHE A 121 16.80 -0.03 -14.91
C PHE A 121 16.71 -1.56 -14.97
N ASN A 122 16.18 -2.17 -13.90
CA ASN A 122 15.81 -3.58 -13.85
C ASN A 122 14.53 -3.75 -12.98
N LEU A 123 13.84 -4.88 -13.12
CA LEU A 123 12.56 -5.12 -12.42
C LEU A 123 12.69 -5.08 -10.90
N GLN A 124 13.79 -5.59 -10.34
CA GLN A 124 14.02 -5.60 -8.89
C GLN A 124 14.12 -4.18 -8.33
N ASN A 125 14.90 -3.33 -9.01
CA ASN A 125 15.11 -1.94 -8.65
C ASN A 125 13.85 -1.11 -8.86
N ILE A 126 13.05 -1.38 -9.91
CA ILE A 126 11.76 -0.72 -10.10
C ILE A 126 10.86 -1.02 -8.90
N PHE A 127 10.69 -2.28 -8.53
CA PHE A 127 9.88 -2.66 -7.37
C PHE A 127 10.45 -2.13 -6.04
N LEU A 128 11.77 -2.15 -5.87
CA LEU A 128 12.44 -1.54 -4.72
C LEU A 128 12.18 -0.03 -4.65
N THR A 129 12.13 0.66 -5.79
CA THR A 129 11.84 2.09 -5.87
C THR A 129 10.44 2.40 -5.34
N TYR A 130 9.43 1.61 -5.71
CA TYR A 130 8.07 1.76 -5.17
C TYR A 130 8.01 1.59 -3.65
N PHE A 131 8.85 0.72 -3.09
CA PHE A 131 8.95 0.52 -1.64
C PHE A 131 9.69 1.67 -0.95
N LEU A 132 10.89 2.01 -1.42
CA LEU A 132 11.74 3.06 -0.82
C LEU A 132 11.05 4.42 -0.84
N SER A 133 10.37 4.77 -1.94
CA SER A 133 9.62 6.03 -2.04
C SER A 133 8.47 6.14 -1.04
N ALA A 134 7.92 5.02 -0.55
CA ALA A 134 6.83 5.04 0.42
C ALA A 134 7.30 5.19 1.87
N ILE A 135 8.55 4.83 2.17
CA ILE A 135 9.10 4.82 3.53
C ILE A 135 10.11 5.95 3.80
N ALA A 136 10.56 6.64 2.75
CA ALA A 136 11.48 7.77 2.81
C ALA A 136 10.74 9.08 3.11
#